data_AF-A0ABD2FNW0-F1
#
_entry.id   AF-A0ABD2FNW0-F1
#
_cell.length_a   1.000
_cell.length_b   1.000
_cell.length_c   1.000
_cell.angle_alpha   90.00
_cell.angle_beta   90.00
_cell.angle_gamma   90.00
#
_symmetry.space_group_name_H-M   'P 1'
#
loop_
_entity.id
_entity.type
_entity.pdbx_description
1 polymer ?
#
loop_
_entity_poly.entity_id
_entity_poly.type
_entity_poly.pdbx_seq_one_letter_code
_entity_poly.pdbx_strand_id
1 'polypeptide(L)'
;MYVVNSQTYSSIELYTCRPFLDICKNTAILAPMAHYRAPESKREQFRRYLEKSGVLDSITSVLVALYEEADKPDNALDFIKLHLGAASPEPADVETLRMELADLQQKCNLLMGENKELKNRLMQYEPSPEERAAE
;
A
#
# COMPACT_ATOMS: atom_id res chain seq x y z
N MET A 1 -4.23 -2.49 -71.45
CA MET A 1 -4.73 -1.23 -72.05
C MET A 1 -5.84 -0.71 -71.15
N TYR A 2 -5.51 0.19 -70.23
CA TYR A 2 -6.48 1.05 -69.53
C TYR A 2 -5.88 2.45 -69.49
N VAL A 3 -6.60 3.37 -70.11
CA VAL A 3 -6.34 4.81 -70.15
C VAL A 3 -7.02 5.41 -68.93
N VAL A 4 -6.28 6.14 -68.09
CA VAL A 4 -6.89 7.15 -67.21
C VAL A 4 -6.04 8.42 -67.24
N ASN A 5 -6.76 9.52 -67.31
CA ASN A 5 -6.44 10.77 -67.94
C ASN A 5 -5.74 11.76 -67.00
N SER A 6 -5.04 12.71 -67.61
CA SER A 6 -4.14 13.69 -67.05
C SER A 6 -4.88 14.97 -66.68
N GLN A 7 -4.80 15.40 -65.41
CA GLN A 7 -4.98 16.81 -65.04
C GLN A 7 -3.89 17.24 -64.03
N THR A 8 -2.81 17.76 -64.60
CA THR A 8 -2.17 19.05 -64.24
C THR A 8 -1.72 19.27 -62.79
N TYR A 9 -0.46 18.89 -62.51
CA TYR A 9 0.38 19.60 -61.54
C TYR A 9 1.15 20.69 -62.29
N SER A 10 0.89 21.95 -61.97
CA SER A 10 1.70 23.07 -62.44
C SER A 10 2.15 23.91 -61.26
N SER A 11 3.41 24.31 -61.34
CA SER A 11 3.98 25.52 -60.74
C SER A 11 4.56 25.40 -59.32
N ILE A 12 5.81 24.95 -59.30
CA ILE A 12 6.88 25.43 -58.42
C ILE A 12 7.16 26.90 -58.81
N GLU A 13 7.16 27.84 -57.87
CA GLU A 13 8.08 28.98 -57.91
C GLU A 13 8.54 29.39 -56.51
N LEU A 14 9.87 29.45 -56.40
CA LEU A 14 10.65 29.94 -55.29
C LEU A 14 10.55 31.46 -55.21
N TYR A 15 10.29 32.02 -54.03
CA TYR A 15 10.73 33.38 -53.71
C TYR A 15 11.36 33.41 -52.31
N THR A 16 12.67 33.30 -52.33
CA THR A 16 13.58 33.69 -51.25
C THR A 16 13.69 35.21 -51.19
N CYS A 17 13.33 35.82 -50.05
CA CYS A 17 13.85 37.12 -49.63
C CYS A 17 13.92 37.17 -48.09
N ARG A 18 15.13 37.13 -47.55
CA ARG A 18 15.56 37.41 -46.15
C ARG A 18 16.01 38.90 -46.09
N PRO A 19 16.36 39.55 -44.95
CA PRO A 19 16.38 39.15 -43.53
C PRO A 19 15.96 40.25 -42.49
N PHE A 20 16.14 39.93 -41.19
CA PHE A 20 16.45 40.80 -40.03
C PHE A 20 15.36 41.08 -38.96
N LEU A 21 15.57 40.47 -37.77
CA LEU A 21 14.99 40.72 -36.42
C LEU A 21 13.47 40.50 -36.27
N ASP A 22 12.94 39.62 -35.41
CA ASP A 22 13.25 39.46 -33.99
C ASP A 22 13.12 38.01 -33.48
N ILE A 23 14.17 37.57 -32.79
CA ILE A 23 14.14 36.99 -31.43
C ILE A 23 13.05 35.94 -31.14
N CYS A 24 13.50 34.68 -31.00
CA CYS A 24 12.91 33.64 -30.16
C CYS A 24 11.39 33.39 -30.27
N LYS A 25 10.96 32.65 -31.31
CA LYS A 25 9.67 31.92 -31.30
C LYS A 25 9.86 30.39 -31.21
N ASN A 26 10.84 29.95 -30.43
CA ASN A 26 11.02 28.55 -30.03
C ASN A 26 10.91 28.39 -28.51
N THR A 27 9.86 28.97 -27.92
CA THR A 27 9.53 28.84 -26.49
C THR A 27 8.01 28.76 -26.32
N ALA A 28 7.38 27.79 -27.00
CA ALA A 28 6.02 27.35 -26.71
C ALA A 28 6.00 26.06 -25.84
N ILE A 29 7.16 25.66 -25.32
CA ILE A 29 7.28 24.65 -24.27
C ILE A 29 7.57 25.42 -22.99
N LEU A 30 6.77 25.17 -21.94
CA LEU A 30 6.82 25.82 -20.63
C LEU A 30 5.99 27.11 -20.46
N ALA A 31 4.71 27.09 -20.85
CA ALA A 31 3.74 27.69 -19.94
C ALA A 31 3.68 26.77 -18.72
N PRO A 32 4.05 27.19 -17.49
CA PRO A 32 3.70 26.42 -16.32
C PRO A 32 2.18 26.31 -16.35
N MET A 33 1.68 25.08 -16.49
CA MET A 33 0.29 24.74 -16.24
C MET A 33 -0.11 25.53 -15.01
N ALA A 34 -1.03 26.47 -15.23
CA ALA A 34 -1.62 27.26 -14.17
C ALA A 34 -1.82 26.32 -12.99
N HIS A 35 -1.15 26.62 -11.88
CA HIS A 35 -1.47 26.00 -10.62
C HIS A 35 -2.97 26.21 -10.46
N TYR A 36 -3.75 25.19 -10.81
CA TYR A 36 -5.10 25.06 -10.33
C TYR A 36 -4.90 24.81 -8.84
N ARG A 37 -4.68 25.92 -8.14
CA ARG A 37 -4.60 26.02 -6.70
C ARG A 37 -6.03 25.83 -6.24
N ALA A 38 -6.55 24.60 -6.40
CA ALA A 38 -7.48 24.05 -5.44
C ALA A 38 -6.91 24.45 -4.08
N PRO A 39 -7.71 24.96 -3.13
CA PRO A 39 -7.20 25.41 -1.84
C PRO A 39 -6.32 24.30 -1.29
N GLU A 40 -4.99 24.48 -1.38
CA GLU A 40 -4.00 23.39 -1.30
C GLU A 40 -4.18 22.60 0.00
N SER A 41 -4.69 23.29 1.01
CA SER A 41 -5.14 22.78 2.30
C SER A 41 -6.03 21.52 2.23
N LYS A 42 -7.13 21.50 1.47
CA LYS A 42 -8.04 20.32 1.49
C LYS A 42 -7.45 19.11 0.77
N ARG A 43 -6.80 19.33 -0.38
CA ARG A 43 -6.14 18.27 -1.15
C ARG A 43 -4.96 17.69 -0.39
N GLU A 44 -4.14 18.53 0.23
CA GLU A 44 -3.00 18.10 1.03
C GLU A 44 -3.45 17.39 2.31
N GLN A 45 -4.49 17.87 3.00
CA GLN A 45 -5.07 17.16 4.14
C GLN A 45 -5.54 15.75 3.76
N PHE A 46 -6.19 15.59 2.61
CA PHE A 46 -6.60 14.27 2.13
C PHE A 46 -5.40 13.39 1.80
N ARG A 47 -4.36 13.93 1.16
CA ARG A 47 -3.11 13.22 0.89
C ARG A 47 -2.46 12.74 2.19
N ARG A 48 -2.33 13.62 3.19
CA ARG A 48 -1.79 13.29 4.52
C ARG A 48 -2.63 12.26 5.26
N TYR A 49 -3.95 12.30 5.10
CA TYR A 49 -4.83 11.28 5.64
C TYR A 49 -4.52 9.91 5.05
N LEU A 50 -4.41 9.81 3.71
CA LEU A 50 -4.09 8.54 3.03
C LEU A 50 -2.68 8.02 3.33
N GLU A 51 -1.71 8.92 3.52
CA GLU A 51 -0.37 8.57 4.02
C GLU A 51 -0.46 8.02 5.45
N LYS A 52 -1.11 8.75 6.36
CA LYS A 52 -1.20 8.37 7.78
C LYS A 52 -2.00 7.07 8.00
N SER A 53 -3.00 6.80 7.16
CA SER A 53 -3.80 5.58 7.23
C SER A 53 -3.16 4.38 6.52
N GLY A 54 -1.99 4.54 5.88
CA GLY A 54 -1.30 3.46 5.17
C GLY A 54 -1.97 3.02 3.86
N VAL A 55 -2.99 3.75 3.40
CA VAL A 55 -3.71 3.42 2.14
C VAL A 55 -2.78 3.54 0.94
N LEU A 56 -1.91 4.55 0.92
CA LEU A 56 -0.95 4.74 -0.16
C LEU A 56 0.08 3.61 -0.20
N ASP A 57 0.59 3.19 0.95
CA ASP A 57 1.56 2.11 1.03
C ASP A 57 0.95 0.77 0.61
N SER A 58 -0.29 0.50 1.03
CA SER A 58 -1.05 -0.69 0.63
C SER A 58 -1.29 -0.75 -0.88
N ILE A 59 -1.76 0.34 -1.49
CA ILE A 59 -1.96 0.41 -2.95
C ILE A 59 -0.61 0.25 -3.66
N THR A 60 0.45 0.89 -3.18
CA THR A 60 1.79 0.80 -3.78
C THR A 60 2.31 -0.63 -3.74
N SER A 61 2.16 -1.32 -2.61
CA SER A 61 2.57 -2.73 -2.45
C SER A 61 1.88 -3.65 -3.46
N VAL A 62 0.55 -3.52 -3.64
CA VAL A 62 -0.20 -4.33 -4.62
C VAL A 62 0.25 -4.04 -6.05
N LEU A 63 0.57 -2.79 -6.38
CA LEU A 63 1.08 -2.42 -7.71
C LEU A 63 2.49 -2.97 -7.95
N VAL A 64 3.34 -3.00 -6.93
CA VAL A 64 4.66 -3.64 -7.01
C VAL A 64 4.51 -5.15 -7.23
N ALA A 65 3.64 -5.83 -6.47
CA ALA A 65 3.36 -7.25 -6.67
C ALA A 65 2.88 -7.54 -8.11
N LEU A 66 1.96 -6.73 -8.63
CA LEU A 66 1.50 -6.84 -10.01
C LEU A 66 2.64 -6.59 -11.01
N TYR A 67 3.57 -5.70 -10.71
CA TYR A 67 4.74 -5.43 -11.55
C TYR A 67 5.75 -6.59 -11.55
N GLU A 68 5.94 -7.25 -10.41
CA GLU A 68 6.89 -8.36 -10.25
C GLU A 68 6.39 -9.69 -10.81
N GLU A 69 5.07 -9.87 -10.98
CA GLU A 69 4.48 -11.07 -11.59
C GLU A 69 5.08 -11.38 -12.97
N ALA A 70 5.66 -12.59 -13.10
CA ALA A 70 6.33 -13.07 -14.32
C ALA A 70 5.33 -13.33 -15.45
N ASP A 71 4.17 -13.91 -15.10
CA ASP A 71 3.04 -14.10 -16.00
C ASP A 71 1.96 -13.06 -15.65
N LYS A 72 1.94 -11.96 -16.40
CA LYS A 72 0.99 -10.86 -16.16
C LYS A 72 -0.44 -11.40 -16.27
N PRO A 73 -1.31 -11.15 -15.27
CA PRO A 73 -2.68 -11.61 -15.32
C PRO A 73 -3.42 -10.95 -16.48
N ASP A 74 -4.23 -11.73 -17.20
CA ASP A 74 -5.07 -11.24 -18.30
C ASP A 74 -6.01 -10.10 -17.84
N ASN A 75 -6.44 -10.13 -16.58
CA ASN A 75 -7.23 -9.07 -15.95
C ASN A 75 -6.54 -8.49 -14.70
N ALA A 76 -5.76 -7.45 -14.91
CA ALA A 76 -5.08 -6.70 -13.84
C ALA A 76 -6.04 -6.13 -12.76
N LEU A 77 -7.27 -5.77 -13.13
CA LEU A 77 -8.22 -5.22 -12.16
C LEU A 77 -8.69 -6.26 -11.16
N ASP A 78 -8.88 -7.50 -11.58
CA ASP A 78 -9.30 -8.58 -10.68
C ASP A 78 -8.17 -8.98 -9.73
N PHE A 79 -6.92 -8.97 -10.23
CA PHE A 79 -5.73 -9.12 -9.39
C PHE A 79 -5.69 -8.06 -8.27
N ILE A 80 -5.87 -6.78 -8.62
CA ILE A 80 -5.84 -5.67 -7.65
C ILE A 80 -6.95 -5.82 -6.61
N LYS A 81 -8.18 -6.17 -7.01
CA LYS A 81 -9.31 -6.38 -6.08
C LYS A 81 -9.01 -7.49 -5.07
N LEU A 82 -8.46 -8.62 -5.54
CA LEU A 82 -8.14 -9.75 -4.70
C LEU A 82 -7.06 -9.39 -3.68
N HIS A 83 -5.98 -8.75 -4.14
CA HIS A 83 -4.82 -8.43 -3.30
C HIS A 83 -5.13 -7.31 -2.30
N LEU A 84 -5.97 -6.33 -2.66
CA LEU A 84 -6.45 -5.34 -1.68
C LEU A 84 -7.40 -5.94 -0.65
N GLY A 85 -8.19 -6.97 -1.01
CA GLY A 85 -9.04 -7.70 -0.07
C GLY A 85 -8.29 -8.63 0.87
N ALA A 86 -7.12 -9.13 0.43
CA ALA A 86 -6.25 -10.03 1.20
C ALA A 86 -5.13 -9.31 1.97
N ALA A 87 -4.86 -8.03 1.71
CA ALA A 87 -3.82 -7.21 2.33
C ALA A 87 -4.13 -6.80 3.80
N SER A 88 -4.75 -7.69 4.57
CA SER A 88 -4.89 -7.54 6.02
C SER A 88 -4.38 -8.84 6.65
N PRO A 89 -3.28 -8.88 7.43
CA PRO A 89 -2.71 -7.85 8.32
C PRO A 89 -1.27 -7.42 7.95
N GLU A 90 -0.83 -6.26 8.46
CA GLU A 90 0.54 -5.76 8.30
C GLU A 90 1.55 -6.78 8.87
N PRO A 91 2.65 -7.13 8.18
CA PRO A 91 3.60 -8.13 8.68
C PRO A 91 4.22 -7.75 10.04
N ALA A 92 4.31 -6.44 10.33
CA ALA A 92 4.73 -5.94 11.64
C ALA A 92 3.71 -6.28 12.74
N ASP A 93 2.41 -6.10 12.48
CA ASP A 93 1.33 -6.47 13.41
C ASP A 93 1.25 -7.97 13.63
N VAL A 94 1.51 -8.78 12.60
CA VAL A 94 1.54 -10.24 12.74
C VAL A 94 2.68 -10.67 13.66
N GLU A 95 3.85 -10.06 13.55
CA GLU A 95 5.00 -10.43 14.37
C GLU A 95 4.86 -9.95 15.81
N THR A 96 4.33 -8.73 16.05
CA THR A 96 4.03 -8.24 17.40
C THR A 96 2.98 -9.12 18.08
N LEU A 97 1.89 -9.46 17.39
CA LEU A 97 0.86 -10.35 17.92
C LEU A 97 1.39 -11.75 18.24
N ARG A 98 2.34 -12.26 17.44
CA ARG A 98 3.03 -13.54 17.71
C ARG A 98 3.88 -13.47 18.97
N MET A 99 4.65 -12.40 19.15
CA MET A 99 5.44 -12.18 20.37
C MET A 99 4.54 -12.09 21.62
N GLU A 100 3.46 -11.33 21.55
CA GLU A 100 2.50 -11.20 22.65
C GLU A 100 1.85 -12.54 23.01
N LEU A 101 1.47 -13.34 22.01
CA LEU A 101 0.94 -14.69 22.24
C LEU A 101 1.96 -15.60 22.94
N ALA A 102 3.23 -15.57 22.52
CA ALA A 102 4.29 -16.34 23.15
C ALA A 102 4.51 -15.93 24.61
N ASP A 103 4.58 -14.62 24.88
CA ASP A 103 4.73 -14.07 26.23
C ASP A 103 3.55 -14.44 27.15
N LEU A 104 2.32 -14.35 26.64
CA LEU A 104 1.12 -14.72 27.41
C LEU A 104 1.10 -16.24 27.69
N GLN A 105 1.43 -17.07 26.70
CA GLN A 105 1.53 -18.52 26.91
C GLN A 105 2.58 -18.87 27.97
N GLN A 106 3.75 -18.23 27.93
CA GLN A 106 4.78 -18.43 28.94
C GLN A 106 4.27 -18.05 30.34
N LYS A 107 3.61 -16.89 30.48
CA LYS A 107 3.02 -16.45 31.76
C LYS A 107 1.94 -17.41 32.26
N CYS A 108 1.06 -17.88 31.38
CA CYS A 108 0.05 -18.88 31.73
C CYS A 108 0.70 -20.18 32.24
N ASN A 109 1.74 -20.67 31.57
CA ASN A 109 2.43 -21.89 31.97
C ASN A 109 3.11 -21.74 33.35
N LEU A 110 3.76 -20.61 33.60
CA LEU A 110 4.36 -20.30 34.90
C LEU A 110 3.30 -20.26 36.00
N LEU A 111 2.24 -19.48 35.80
CA LEU A 111 1.15 -19.36 36.78
C LEU A 111 0.45 -20.69 37.03
N MET A 112 0.26 -21.54 36.00
CA MET A 112 -0.29 -22.88 36.18
C MET A 112 0.64 -23.78 37.02
N GLY A 113 1.95 -23.69 36.80
CA GLY A 113 2.96 -24.40 37.60
C GLY A 113 2.92 -23.98 39.07
N GLU A 114 2.96 -22.68 39.33
CA GLU A 114 2.85 -22.12 40.68
C GLU A 114 1.53 -22.50 41.35
N ASN A 115 0.41 -22.41 40.62
CA ASN A 115 -0.90 -22.77 41.15
C ASN A 115 -0.96 -24.26 41.54
N LYS A 116 -0.34 -25.13 40.74
CA LYS A 116 -0.22 -26.55 41.05
C LYS A 116 0.65 -26.78 42.28
N GLU A 117 1.79 -26.10 42.39
CA GLU A 117 2.68 -26.22 43.54
C GLU A 117 2.01 -25.72 44.84
N LEU A 118 1.36 -24.55 44.78
CA LEU A 118 0.62 -23.99 45.91
C LEU A 118 -0.54 -24.89 46.33
N LYS A 119 -1.28 -25.49 45.40
CA LYS A 119 -2.31 -26.49 45.71
C LYS A 119 -1.72 -27.73 46.38
N ASN A 120 -0.59 -28.23 45.89
CA ASN A 120 0.10 -29.36 46.52
C ASN A 120 0.60 -29.05 47.92
N ARG A 121 1.05 -27.81 48.16
CA ARG A 121 1.45 -27.33 49.49
C ARG A 121 0.24 -27.18 50.40
N LEU A 122 -0.86 -26.60 49.91
CA LEU A 122 -2.12 -26.48 50.67
C LEU A 122 -2.65 -27.85 51.12
N MET A 123 -2.63 -28.86 50.25
CA MET A 123 -3.06 -30.22 50.60
C MET A 123 -2.22 -30.84 51.74
N GLN A 124 -0.97 -30.41 51.94
CA GLN A 124 -0.14 -30.90 53.05
C GLN A 124 -0.50 -30.25 54.39
N TYR A 125 -1.16 -29.10 54.37
CA TYR A 125 -1.57 -28.36 55.57
C TYR A 125 -3.09 -28.41 55.80
N GLU A 126 -3.84 -29.13 54.96
CA GLU A 126 -5.24 -29.39 55.23
C GLU A 126 -5.32 -30.45 56.34
N PRO A 127 -5.77 -30.08 57.56
CA PRO A 127 -5.82 -31.03 58.65
C PRO A 127 -6.76 -32.18 58.29
N SER A 128 -6.38 -33.41 58.68
CA SER A 128 -7.30 -34.54 58.69
C SER A 128 -8.61 -34.08 59.37
N PRO A 129 -9.80 -34.45 58.87
CA PRO A 129 -11.07 -34.15 59.52
C PRO A 129 -11.12 -34.58 61.00
N GLU A 130 -10.22 -35.46 61.42
CA GLU A 130 -10.08 -35.97 62.78
C GLU A 130 -9.50 -34.95 63.78
N GLU A 131 -8.72 -33.95 63.34
CA GLU A 131 -8.15 -32.92 64.24
C GLU A 131 -9.10 -31.74 64.46
N ARG A 132 -10.09 -31.53 63.57
CA ARG A 132 -11.08 -30.45 63.68
C ARG A 132 -12.29 -30.79 64.56
N ALA A 133 -12.40 -32.05 64.98
CA ALA A 133 -13.49 -32.55 65.84
C ALA A 133 -13.06 -32.72 67.32
N ALA A 134 -11.82 -32.37 67.66
CA ALA A 134 -11.24 -32.56 68.99
C ALA A 134 -11.06 -31.26 69.79
N GLU A 135 -11.61 -30.12 69.33
CA GLU A 135 -11.61 -28.85 70.06
C GLU A 135 -13.04 -28.38 70.40
#